data_AF-A0A6L7QFL6-F1
#
_entry.id   AF-A0A6L7QFL6-F1
#
_cell.length_a   1.000
_cell.length_b   1.000
_cell.length_c   1.000
_cell.angle_alpha   90.00
_cell.angle_beta   90.00
_cell.angle_gamma   90.00
#
_symmetry.space_group_name_H-M   'P 1'
#
loop_
_entity.id
_entity.type
_entity.pdbx_description
1 polymer ?
#
loop_
_entity_poly.entity_id
_entity_poly.type
_entity_poly.pdbx_seq_one_letter_code
_entity_poly.pdbx_strand_id
1 'polypeptide(L)'
;MKRKVSGAFTALVSAAVKYGFVTNKSGQLAVTEQFNRYRLAYDEEEKRKLLRQAFLNVPLFSQVFTRFQQNGELPDILTKVLIREFDVNENLASAIHQHFIAGATESGLLSEDGKFVESNVAERDGEQTPVHDESDHQEHVHQPIATSVAADSEFSITITGPGLNSTLVIREPEDLLIVDAMLKKVERKLEAAGTQRHPHQAISSDDQVQTEANY
;
A
#
# COMPACT_ATOMS: atom_id res chain seq x y z
N MET A 1 12.49 8.21 -17.84
CA MET A 1 13.64 7.88 -16.97
C MET A 1 13.13 7.13 -15.73
N LYS A 2 13.39 5.82 -15.60
CA LYS A 2 13.07 5.05 -14.37
C LYS A 2 14.11 5.41 -13.29
N ARG A 3 13.70 6.09 -12.22
CA ARG A 3 14.56 6.33 -11.05
C ARG A 3 14.72 5.01 -10.28
N LYS A 4 15.96 4.57 -10.05
CA LYS A 4 16.26 3.44 -9.17
C LYS A 4 15.98 3.86 -7.73
N VAL A 5 15.06 3.17 -7.06
CA VAL A 5 14.89 3.23 -5.61
C VAL A 5 16.05 2.49 -4.94
N SER A 6 16.46 2.94 -3.74
CA SER A 6 17.60 2.36 -3.03
C SER A 6 17.30 0.93 -2.54
N GLY A 7 18.35 0.11 -2.40
CA GLY A 7 18.22 -1.27 -1.91
C GLY A 7 17.65 -1.33 -0.48
N ALA A 8 18.09 -0.41 0.40
CA ALA A 8 17.58 -0.31 1.77
C ALA A 8 16.09 0.02 1.82
N PHE A 9 15.63 0.97 0.99
CA PHE A 9 14.20 1.31 0.90
C PHE A 9 13.38 0.10 0.40
N THR A 10 13.88 -0.59 -0.63
CA THR A 10 13.21 -1.79 -1.16
C THR A 10 13.10 -2.88 -0.11
N ALA A 11 14.13 -3.07 0.72
CA ALA A 11 14.12 -4.03 1.82
C ALA A 11 13.07 -3.67 2.88
N LEU A 12 13.00 -2.40 3.29
CA LEU A 12 12.00 -1.90 4.24
C LEU A 12 10.57 -2.07 3.73
N VAL A 13 10.31 -1.67 2.47
CA VAL A 13 9.00 -1.85 1.84
C VAL A 13 8.65 -3.34 1.77
N SER A 14 9.59 -4.19 1.38
CA SER A 14 9.36 -5.64 1.29
C SER A 14 9.05 -6.24 2.67
N ALA A 15 9.73 -5.78 3.72
CA ALA A 15 9.42 -6.20 5.08
C ALA A 15 8.02 -5.74 5.50
N ALA A 16 7.68 -4.47 5.31
CA ALA A 16 6.37 -3.92 5.64
C ALA A 16 5.22 -4.63 4.90
N VAL A 17 5.46 -5.07 3.65
CA VAL A 17 4.53 -5.90 2.90
C VAL A 17 4.37 -7.30 3.51
N LYS A 18 5.47 -7.96 3.89
CA LYS A 18 5.42 -9.30 4.52
C LYS A 18 4.68 -9.32 5.85
N TYR A 19 4.82 -8.27 6.66
CA TYR A 19 4.09 -8.13 7.92
C TYR A 19 2.62 -7.71 7.72
N GLY A 20 2.23 -7.33 6.50
CA GLY A 20 0.85 -6.92 6.18
C GLY A 20 0.52 -5.47 6.53
N PHE A 21 1.51 -4.60 6.75
CA PHE A 21 1.28 -3.18 7.03
C PHE A 21 1.14 -2.31 5.78
N VAL A 22 1.69 -2.77 4.66
CA VAL A 22 1.69 -2.06 3.38
C VAL A 22 1.34 -3.03 2.27
N THR A 23 0.61 -2.56 1.25
CA THR A 23 0.48 -3.27 -0.03
C THR A 23 1.33 -2.59 -1.08
N ASN A 24 1.85 -3.38 -2.02
CA ASN A 24 2.54 -2.88 -3.20
C ASN A 24 1.83 -3.43 -4.44
N LYS A 25 0.95 -2.63 -5.05
CA LYS A 25 0.22 -2.99 -6.27
C LYS A 25 0.72 -2.14 -7.42
N SER A 26 1.36 -2.77 -8.42
CA SER A 26 1.87 -2.07 -9.61
C SER A 26 2.81 -0.89 -9.31
N GLY A 27 3.58 -0.96 -8.20
CA GLY A 27 4.48 0.11 -7.77
C GLY A 27 3.81 1.22 -6.97
N GLN A 28 2.52 1.11 -6.67
CA GLN A 28 1.81 1.97 -5.74
C GLN A 28 1.82 1.35 -4.34
N LEU A 29 2.32 2.12 -3.37
CA LEU A 29 2.33 1.74 -1.96
C LEU A 29 1.09 2.31 -1.28
N ALA A 30 0.35 1.46 -0.58
CA ALA A 30 -0.77 1.87 0.25
C ALA A 30 -0.68 1.21 1.63
N VAL A 31 -1.02 1.94 2.68
CA VAL A 31 -1.14 1.38 4.03
C VAL A 31 -2.35 0.46 4.10
N THR A 32 -2.24 -0.63 4.85
CA THR A 32 -3.36 -1.55 5.08
C THR A 32 -4.24 -1.07 6.23
N GLU A 33 -5.45 -1.62 6.30
CA GLU A 33 -6.32 -1.45 7.46
C GLU A 33 -5.64 -1.95 8.74
N GLN A 34 -4.87 -3.04 8.67
CA GLN A 34 -4.10 -3.57 9.80
C GLN A 34 -3.12 -2.54 10.37
N PHE A 35 -2.45 -1.76 9.51
CA PHE A 35 -1.59 -0.66 9.97
C PHE A 35 -2.39 0.47 10.62
N ASN A 36 -3.54 0.84 10.05
CA ASN A 36 -4.39 1.87 10.63
C ASN A 36 -4.93 1.46 12.00
N ARG A 37 -5.38 0.22 12.15
CA ARG A 37 -5.81 -0.36 13.44
C ARG A 37 -4.68 -0.34 14.46
N TYR A 38 -3.46 -0.71 14.06
CA TYR A 38 -2.30 -0.65 14.95
C TYR A 38 -1.98 0.79 15.39
N ARG A 39 -2.05 1.74 14.45
CA ARG A 39 -1.78 3.16 14.71
C ARG A 39 -2.84 3.81 15.60
N LEU A 40 -4.10 3.37 15.49
CA LEU A 40 -5.24 3.93 16.21
C LEU A 40 -5.64 3.13 17.45
N ALA A 41 -4.89 2.08 17.79
CA ALA A 41 -5.17 1.22 18.93
C ALA A 41 -5.22 2.02 20.24
N TYR A 42 -6.24 1.74 21.05
CA TYR A 42 -6.56 2.49 22.26
C TYR A 42 -5.65 2.11 23.44
N ASP A 43 -5.19 0.85 23.46
CA ASP A 43 -4.36 0.31 24.52
C ASP A 43 -3.21 -0.56 23.99
N GLU A 44 -2.28 -0.89 24.90
CA GLU A 44 -1.10 -1.70 24.59
C GLU A 44 -1.40 -3.19 24.39
N GLU A 45 -2.57 -3.68 24.83
CA GLU A 45 -2.99 -5.07 24.63
C GLU A 45 -3.51 -5.29 23.21
N GLU A 46 -4.32 -4.36 22.70
CA GLU A 46 -4.80 -4.30 21.32
C GLU A 46 -3.62 -4.18 20.34
N LYS A 47 -2.65 -3.29 20.63
CA LYS A 47 -1.41 -3.22 19.85
C LYS A 47 -0.67 -4.55 19.82
N ARG A 48 -0.53 -5.22 20.96
CA ARG A 48 0.09 -6.55 21.03
C ARG A 48 -0.66 -7.56 20.18
N LYS A 49 -1.99 -7.60 20.24
CA LYS A 49 -2.83 -8.50 19.40
C LYS A 49 -2.54 -8.27 17.91
N LEU A 50 -2.48 -7.01 17.48
CA LEU A 50 -2.19 -6.64 16.09
C LEU A 50 -0.75 -6.97 15.68
N LEU A 51 0.23 -6.78 16.57
CA LEU A 51 1.62 -7.18 16.34
C LEU A 51 1.78 -8.70 16.23
N ARG A 52 1.06 -9.49 17.05
CA ARG A 52 1.03 -10.96 16.93
C ARG A 52 0.50 -11.39 15.58
N GLN A 53 -0.61 -10.80 15.14
CA GLN A 53 -1.17 -11.07 13.82
C GLN A 53 -0.18 -10.71 12.71
N ALA A 54 0.46 -9.54 12.78
CA ALA A 54 1.47 -9.13 11.81
C ALA A 54 2.68 -10.08 11.78
N PHE A 55 3.17 -10.52 12.94
CA PHE A 55 4.28 -11.46 13.04
C PHE A 55 3.95 -12.81 12.39
N LEU A 56 2.75 -13.33 12.63
CA LEU A 56 2.27 -14.59 12.07
C LEU A 56 1.82 -14.49 10.60
N ASN A 57 1.68 -13.28 10.03
CA ASN A 57 1.47 -13.11 8.59
C ASN A 57 2.71 -13.54 7.78
N VAL A 58 3.90 -13.49 8.37
CA VAL A 58 5.13 -13.95 7.71
C VAL A 58 5.10 -15.49 7.63
N PRO A 59 5.04 -16.10 6.44
CA PRO A 59 4.78 -17.54 6.32
C PRO A 59 5.79 -18.41 7.05
N LEU A 60 7.08 -18.06 6.98
CA LEU A 60 8.15 -18.76 7.69
C LEU A 60 7.94 -18.72 9.21
N PHE A 61 7.59 -17.57 9.76
CA PHE A 61 7.42 -17.41 11.21
C PHE A 61 6.18 -18.13 11.72
N SER A 62 5.08 -18.10 10.95
CA SER A 62 3.88 -18.88 11.23
C SER A 62 4.20 -20.38 11.34
N GLN A 63 4.93 -20.93 10.37
CA GLN A 63 5.28 -22.35 10.36
C GLN A 63 6.21 -22.73 11.52
N VAL A 64 7.23 -21.92 11.80
CA VAL A 64 8.14 -22.13 12.94
C VAL A 64 7.36 -22.07 14.26
N PHE A 65 6.49 -21.09 14.42
CA PHE A 65 5.65 -20.94 15.60
C PHE A 65 4.74 -22.16 15.80
N THR A 66 3.95 -22.55 14.79
CA THR A 66 3.05 -23.71 14.88
C THR A 66 3.81 -25.01 15.19
N ARG A 67 5.02 -25.18 14.65
CA ARG A 67 5.85 -26.37 14.87
C ARG A 67 6.31 -26.48 16.32
N PHE A 68 6.78 -25.40 16.92
CA PHE A 68 7.40 -25.43 18.25
C PHE A 68 6.44 -25.07 19.39
N GLN A 69 5.33 -24.41 19.11
CA GLN A 69 4.26 -24.19 20.08
C GLN A 69 3.76 -25.54 20.65
N GLN A 70 3.72 -26.60 19.84
CA GLN A 70 3.34 -27.95 20.28
C GLN A 70 4.31 -28.54 21.31
N ASN A 71 5.59 -28.15 21.26
CA ASN A 71 6.63 -28.63 22.17
C ASN A 71 6.78 -27.74 23.41
N GLY A 72 6.15 -26.54 23.43
CA GLY A 72 6.16 -25.61 24.56
C GLY A 72 7.43 -24.76 24.71
N GLU A 73 8.51 -25.09 23.99
CA GLU A 73 9.78 -24.38 24.04
C GLU A 73 10.42 -24.24 22.65
N LEU A 74 11.22 -23.18 22.50
CA LEU A 74 11.99 -22.96 21.29
C LEU A 74 13.33 -23.71 21.37
N PRO A 75 13.75 -24.47 20.33
CA PRO A 75 15.00 -25.20 20.39
C PRO A 75 16.23 -24.30 20.33
N ASP A 76 17.24 -24.59 21.16
CA ASP A 76 18.56 -23.93 21.10
C ASP A 76 19.24 -24.09 19.71
N ILE A 77 18.89 -25.15 18.98
CA ILE A 77 19.41 -25.46 17.64
C ILE A 77 18.58 -24.86 16.50
N LEU A 78 17.73 -23.85 16.77
CA LEU A 78 16.80 -23.28 15.77
C LEU A 78 17.47 -22.92 14.46
N THR A 79 18.69 -22.35 14.46
CA THR A 79 19.43 -22.03 13.22
C THR A 79 19.60 -23.25 12.31
N LYS A 80 19.92 -24.43 12.86
CA LYS A 80 20.10 -25.67 12.09
C LYS A 80 18.77 -26.20 11.58
N VAL A 81 17.71 -26.06 12.39
CA VAL A 81 16.34 -26.44 12.03
C VAL A 81 15.83 -25.57 10.88
N LEU A 82 16.05 -24.25 10.93
CA LEU A 82 15.71 -23.34 9.84
C LEU A 82 16.34 -23.76 8.51
N ILE A 83 17.61 -24.16 8.53
CA ILE A 83 18.32 -24.61 7.32
C ILE A 83 17.76 -25.94 6.81
N ARG A 84 17.57 -26.92 7.72
CA ARG A 84 17.25 -28.30 7.32
C ARG A 84 15.78 -28.57 7.08
N GLU A 85 14.90 -27.97 7.88
CA GLU A 85 13.45 -28.22 7.84
C GLU A 85 12.69 -27.13 7.09
N PHE A 86 13.18 -25.89 7.11
CA PHE A 86 12.51 -24.74 6.50
C PHE A 86 13.22 -24.18 5.25
N ASP A 87 14.25 -24.88 4.76
CA ASP A 87 15.03 -24.53 3.56
C ASP A 87 15.58 -23.08 3.58
N VAL A 88 15.92 -22.59 4.77
CA VAL A 88 16.50 -21.26 4.93
C VAL A 88 17.96 -21.26 4.53
N ASN A 89 18.38 -20.27 3.73
CA ASN A 89 19.77 -20.10 3.34
C ASN A 89 20.67 -19.98 4.58
N GLU A 90 21.74 -20.78 4.65
CA GLU A 90 22.67 -20.83 5.78
C GLU A 90 23.23 -19.46 6.18
N ASN A 91 23.52 -18.59 5.20
CA ASN A 91 24.04 -17.25 5.46
C ASN A 91 23.01 -16.32 6.13
N LEU A 92 21.72 -16.60 5.95
CA LEU A 92 20.61 -15.81 6.51
C LEU A 92 20.01 -16.44 7.76
N ALA A 93 20.24 -17.73 8.00
CA ALA A 93 19.60 -18.49 9.08
C ALA A 93 19.86 -17.87 10.46
N SER A 94 21.09 -17.40 10.72
CA SER A 94 21.43 -16.72 11.98
C SER A 94 20.67 -15.41 12.17
N ALA A 95 20.61 -14.57 11.13
CA ALA A 95 19.87 -13.32 11.18
C ALA A 95 18.36 -13.55 11.35
N ILE A 96 17.80 -14.55 10.63
CA ILE A 96 16.39 -14.92 10.73
C ILE A 96 16.05 -15.45 12.12
N HIS A 97 16.93 -16.26 12.73
CA HIS A 97 16.78 -16.69 14.12
C HIS A 97 16.68 -15.48 15.05
N GLN A 98 17.61 -14.52 14.96
CA GLN A 98 17.57 -13.32 15.80
C GLN A 98 16.29 -12.49 15.59
N HIS A 99 15.86 -12.31 14.34
CA HIS A 99 14.62 -11.59 14.02
C HIS A 99 13.36 -12.32 14.53
N PHE A 100 13.36 -13.65 14.48
CA PHE A 100 12.27 -14.45 15.01
C PHE A 100 12.15 -14.27 16.52
N ILE A 101 13.26 -14.40 17.27
CA ILE A 101 13.27 -14.19 18.73
C ILE A 101 12.78 -12.78 19.06
N ALA A 102 13.40 -11.76 18.48
CA ALA A 102 13.05 -10.37 18.75
C ALA A 102 11.57 -10.09 18.47
N GLY A 103 11.06 -10.51 17.32
CA GLY A 103 9.66 -10.29 16.95
C GLY A 103 8.66 -11.13 17.76
N ALA A 104 9.03 -12.36 18.13
CA ALA A 104 8.18 -13.21 18.98
C ALA A 104 8.10 -12.66 20.41
N THR A 105 9.20 -12.13 20.95
CA THR A 105 9.22 -11.47 22.26
C THR A 105 8.44 -10.16 22.23
N GLU A 106 8.64 -9.31 21.22
CA GLU A 106 7.95 -8.01 21.09
C GLU A 106 6.44 -8.17 20.88
N SER A 107 6.03 -9.19 20.13
CA SER A 107 4.60 -9.54 19.99
C SER A 107 4.04 -10.24 21.23
N GLY A 108 4.87 -10.57 22.23
CA GLY A 108 4.44 -11.27 23.44
C GLY A 108 3.95 -12.70 23.17
N LEU A 109 4.50 -13.36 22.15
CA LEU A 109 4.36 -14.79 21.87
C LEU A 109 5.42 -15.64 22.58
N LEU A 110 6.58 -15.03 22.88
CA LEU A 110 7.71 -15.67 23.52
C LEU A 110 8.12 -14.87 24.77
N SER A 111 8.35 -15.56 25.88
CA SER A 111 9.00 -14.97 27.05
C SER A 111 10.49 -14.76 26.80
N GLU A 112 11.14 -13.92 27.61
CA GLU A 112 12.60 -13.71 27.56
C GLU A 112 13.39 -15.02 27.77
N ASP A 113 12.81 -15.99 28.48
CA ASP A 113 13.38 -17.32 28.73
C ASP A 113 13.21 -18.31 27.56
N GLY A 114 12.69 -17.89 26.40
CA GLY A 114 12.53 -18.76 25.23
C GLY A 114 11.33 -19.73 25.30
N LYS A 115 10.41 -19.50 26.24
CA LYS A 115 9.16 -20.27 26.38
C LYS A 115 8.01 -19.57 25.68
N PHE A 116 7.14 -20.34 25.03
CA PHE A 116 5.94 -19.77 24.43
C PHE A 116 4.95 -19.36 25.52
N VAL A 117 4.45 -18.13 25.42
CA VAL A 117 3.37 -17.65 26.29
C VAL A 117 2.06 -18.12 25.65
N GLU A 118 1.30 -18.96 26.36
CA GLU A 118 -0.08 -19.31 25.96
C GLU A 118 -0.90 -18.03 25.89
N SER A 119 -0.97 -17.46 24.69
CA SER A 119 -1.90 -16.40 24.35
C SER A 119 -3.12 -17.11 23.80
N ASN A 120 -4.30 -16.93 24.41
CA ASN A 120 -5.57 -17.39 23.85
C ASN A 120 -5.79 -16.73 22.48
N VAL A 121 -5.26 -17.32 21.40
CA VAL A 121 -5.53 -16.91 20.02
C VAL A 121 -6.73 -17.70 19.51
N ALA A 122 -7.84 -17.59 20.24
CA ALA A 122 -9.09 -18.27 19.92
C ALA A 122 -10.25 -17.28 19.82
N GLU A 123 -10.07 -16.21 19.05
CA GLU A 123 -11.21 -15.46 18.50
C GLU A 123 -10.93 -15.20 17.03
N ARG A 124 -11.36 -16.17 16.22
CA ARG A 124 -11.60 -16.00 14.78
C ARG A 124 -12.85 -15.14 14.65
N ASP A 125 -12.68 -13.82 14.58
CA ASP A 125 -13.70 -12.99 13.93
C ASP A 125 -13.57 -13.28 12.43
N GLY A 126 -14.57 -14.01 11.93
CA GLY A 126 -14.63 -14.49 10.58
C GLY A 126 -14.85 -13.35 9.60
N GLU A 127 -13.88 -13.13 8.73
CA GLU A 127 -14.18 -12.67 7.38
C GLU A 127 -13.34 -13.50 6.41
N GLN A 128 -13.94 -14.61 5.99
CA GLN A 128 -13.48 -15.36 4.83
C GLN A 128 -13.68 -14.44 3.62
N THR A 129 -12.61 -13.87 3.11
CA THR A 129 -12.57 -13.45 1.71
C THR A 129 -12.63 -14.73 0.87
N PRO A 130 -13.70 -14.98 0.10
CA PRO A 130 -13.77 -16.13 -0.78
C PRO A 130 -12.84 -15.85 -1.96
N VAL A 131 -11.90 -16.75 -2.16
CA VAL A 131 -11.08 -16.85 -3.37
C VAL A 131 -12.03 -17.22 -4.50
N HIS A 132 -12.24 -16.31 -5.46
CA HIS A 132 -12.96 -16.60 -6.69
C HIS A 132 -11.93 -17.05 -7.73
N ASP A 133 -11.88 -18.36 -7.98
CA ASP A 133 -11.29 -18.94 -9.19
C ASP A 133 -12.45 -19.45 -10.05
N GLU A 134 -12.38 -19.11 -11.34
CA GLU A 134 -13.40 -19.30 -12.35
C GLU A 134 -13.66 -20.79 -12.64
N SER A 135 -14.93 -21.20 -12.79
CA SER A 135 -15.45 -22.00 -13.94
C SER A 135 -16.82 -22.66 -13.65
N ASP A 136 -17.82 -22.08 -14.30
CA ASP A 136 -18.90 -22.69 -15.10
C ASP A 136 -20.10 -23.49 -14.53
N HIS A 137 -21.28 -23.04 -15.02
CA HIS A 137 -22.61 -23.66 -15.15
C HIS A 137 -23.45 -23.97 -13.88
N GLN A 138 -24.77 -23.73 -13.77
CA GLN A 138 -25.80 -23.06 -14.58
C GLN A 138 -27.11 -23.03 -13.73
N GLU A 139 -27.84 -21.91 -13.79
CA GLU A 139 -29.29 -21.66 -13.57
C GLU A 139 -30.08 -22.31 -12.40
N HIS A 140 -30.68 -21.47 -11.54
CA HIS A 140 -32.14 -21.23 -11.57
C HIS A 140 -32.57 -20.01 -10.72
N VAL A 141 -32.98 -18.97 -11.45
CA VAL A 141 -34.13 -18.07 -11.29
C VAL A 141 -34.90 -18.12 -9.95
N HIS A 142 -35.03 -16.97 -9.27
CA HIS A 142 -36.31 -16.29 -8.94
C HIS A 142 -36.06 -14.98 -8.14
N GLN A 143 -36.13 -13.86 -8.86
CA GLN A 143 -36.53 -12.53 -8.37
C GLN A 143 -38.08 -12.49 -8.29
N PRO A 144 -38.77 -11.39 -7.86
CA PRO A 144 -38.31 -10.12 -7.24
C PRO A 144 -39.21 -9.63 -6.07
N ILE A 145 -38.67 -8.86 -5.10
CA ILE A 145 -39.41 -7.74 -4.47
C ILE A 145 -38.44 -6.57 -4.26
N ALA A 146 -38.78 -5.44 -4.88
CA ALA A 146 -38.01 -4.21 -4.87
C ALA A 146 -38.14 -3.45 -3.55
N THR A 147 -37.05 -2.83 -3.07
CA THR A 147 -37.11 -1.49 -2.44
C THR A 147 -35.76 -0.79 -2.62
N SER A 148 -35.83 0.36 -3.32
CA SER A 148 -34.90 1.49 -3.38
C SER A 148 -33.44 1.28 -3.79
N VAL A 149 -33.18 1.60 -5.06
CA VAL A 149 -32.01 2.36 -5.52
C VAL A 149 -31.62 3.46 -4.52
N ALA A 150 -30.48 3.32 -3.88
CA ALA A 150 -29.59 4.45 -3.65
C ALA A 150 -28.41 4.19 -4.57
N ALA A 151 -28.33 4.95 -5.66
CA ALA A 151 -27.08 5.07 -6.38
C ALA A 151 -26.04 5.50 -5.35
N ASP A 152 -25.05 4.65 -5.08
CA ASP A 152 -23.82 5.09 -4.44
C ASP A 152 -23.31 6.23 -5.31
N SER A 153 -23.63 7.43 -4.85
CA SER A 153 -23.30 8.67 -5.53
C SER A 153 -21.86 8.96 -5.14
N GLU A 154 -20.97 8.01 -5.45
CA GLU A 154 -19.54 8.17 -5.29
C GLU A 154 -19.12 9.14 -6.40
N PHE A 155 -18.98 10.42 -6.02
CA PHE A 155 -18.65 11.47 -6.97
C PHE A 155 -17.16 11.40 -7.28
N SER A 156 -16.78 10.91 -8.45
CA SER A 156 -15.38 10.94 -8.90
C SER A 156 -15.14 12.09 -9.88
N ILE A 157 -14.06 12.86 -9.66
CA ILE A 157 -13.60 13.92 -10.55
C ILE A 157 -12.22 13.56 -11.09
N THR A 158 -12.09 13.52 -12.42
CA THR A 158 -10.81 13.32 -13.11
C THR A 158 -10.40 14.60 -13.82
N ILE A 159 -9.23 15.14 -13.46
CA ILE A 159 -8.64 16.32 -14.08
C ILE A 159 -7.40 15.91 -14.86
N THR A 160 -7.45 16.15 -16.17
CA THR A 160 -6.37 15.86 -17.11
C THR A 160 -5.93 17.11 -17.86
N GLY A 161 -4.61 17.32 -17.95
CA GLY A 161 -3.99 18.42 -18.66
C GLY A 161 -2.45 18.31 -18.68
N PRO A 162 -1.74 19.27 -19.28
CA PRO A 162 -0.28 19.24 -19.36
C PRO A 162 0.36 19.25 -17.95
N GLY A 163 0.95 18.11 -17.60
CA GLY A 163 1.57 17.88 -16.29
C GLY A 163 0.55 17.84 -15.13
N LEU A 164 -0.71 17.48 -15.40
CA LEU A 164 -1.70 17.18 -14.36
C LEU A 164 -2.55 16.00 -14.82
N ASN A 165 -2.45 14.87 -14.11
CA ASN A 165 -3.37 13.75 -14.26
C ASN A 165 -3.72 13.31 -12.84
N SER A 166 -4.94 13.62 -12.42
CA SER A 166 -5.36 13.38 -11.05
C SER A 166 -6.83 13.00 -11.04
N THR A 167 -7.12 11.86 -10.41
CA THR A 167 -8.49 11.38 -10.15
C THR A 167 -8.72 11.50 -8.65
N LEU A 168 -9.80 12.17 -8.26
CA LEU A 168 -10.23 12.33 -6.88
C LEU A 168 -11.62 11.74 -6.72
N VAL A 169 -11.81 10.98 -5.66
CA VAL A 169 -13.10 10.39 -5.31
C VAL A 169 -13.61 11.12 -4.06
N ILE A 170 -14.76 11.78 -4.17
CA ILE A 170 -15.40 12.57 -3.12
C ILE A 170 -16.28 11.62 -2.33
N ARG A 171 -15.93 11.44 -1.06
CA ARG A 171 -16.67 10.61 -0.10
C ARG A 171 -17.26 11.45 1.02
N GLU A 172 -16.61 12.56 1.34
CA GLU A 172 -16.99 13.46 2.42
C GLU A 172 -17.13 14.90 1.88
N PRO A 173 -17.99 15.75 2.48
CA PRO A 173 -18.17 17.14 2.03
C PRO A 173 -16.88 17.97 2.10
N GLU A 174 -15.93 17.56 2.95
CA GLU A 174 -14.63 18.20 3.11
C GLU A 174 -13.70 17.98 1.90
N ASP A 175 -13.91 16.90 1.13
CA ASP A 175 -13.16 16.62 -0.11
C ASP A 175 -13.41 17.71 -1.17
N LEU A 176 -14.55 18.42 -1.10
CA LEU A 176 -14.86 19.54 -1.98
C LEU A 176 -13.86 20.70 -1.83
N LEU A 177 -13.22 20.84 -0.67
CA LEU A 177 -12.14 21.83 -0.48
C LEU A 177 -10.89 21.46 -1.29
N ILE A 178 -10.62 20.16 -1.42
CA ILE A 178 -9.51 19.65 -2.23
C ILE A 178 -9.83 19.84 -3.71
N VAL A 179 -11.07 19.58 -4.12
CA VAL A 179 -11.55 19.87 -5.48
C VAL A 179 -11.38 21.34 -5.83
N ASP A 180 -11.81 22.26 -4.96
CA ASP A 180 -11.68 23.71 -5.18
C ASP A 180 -10.20 24.14 -5.28
N ALA A 181 -9.33 23.58 -4.44
CA ALA A 181 -7.89 23.82 -4.52
C ALA A 181 -7.28 23.28 -5.84
N MET A 182 -7.73 22.12 -6.31
CA MET A 182 -7.29 21.55 -7.60
C MET A 182 -7.76 22.40 -8.77
N LEU A 183 -9.00 22.91 -8.75
CA LEU A 183 -9.54 23.81 -9.77
C LEU A 183 -8.80 25.14 -9.81
N LYS A 184 -8.53 25.77 -8.65
CA LYS A 184 -7.69 26.98 -8.56
C LYS A 184 -6.29 26.77 -9.14
N LYS A 185 -5.73 25.57 -8.97
CA LYS A 185 -4.42 25.22 -9.54
C LYS A 185 -4.49 25.06 -11.06
N VAL A 186 -5.61 24.58 -11.60
CA VAL A 186 -5.86 24.51 -13.04
C VAL A 186 -6.06 25.91 -13.62
N GLU A 187 -6.84 26.77 -12.97
CA GLU A 187 -7.07 28.17 -13.36
C GLU A 187 -5.75 28.94 -13.47
N ARG A 188 -4.90 28.89 -12.44
CA ARG A 188 -3.58 29.53 -12.46
C ARG A 188 -2.66 29.01 -13.58
N LYS A 189 -2.78 27.72 -13.93
CA LYS A 189 -2.04 27.14 -15.06
C LYS A 189 -2.61 27.59 -16.41
N LEU A 190 -3.92 27.78 -16.52
CA LEU A 190 -4.56 28.30 -17.73
C LEU A 190 -4.25 29.79 -17.93
N GLU A 191 -4.21 30.60 -16.87
CA GLU A 191 -3.76 32.01 -16.93
C GLU A 191 -2.28 32.12 -17.32
N ALA A 192 -1.43 31.26 -16.76
CA ALA A 192 -0.01 31.19 -17.13
C ALA A 192 0.19 30.72 -18.58
N ALA A 193 -0.64 29.78 -19.07
CA ALA A 193 -0.63 29.34 -20.46
C ALA A 193 -1.23 30.38 -21.42
N GLY A 194 -2.17 31.21 -20.96
CA GLY A 194 -2.76 32.32 -21.73
C GLY A 194 -1.81 33.50 -21.94
N THR A 195 -0.77 33.64 -21.11
CA THR A 195 0.21 34.74 -21.19
C THR A 195 1.33 34.47 -22.22
N GLN A 196 1.38 33.28 -22.83
CA GLN A 196 2.34 32.93 -23.88
C GLN A 196 1.69 32.72 -25.27
N ARG A 197 0.68 33.53 -25.62
CA ARG A 197 0.46 33.85 -27.02
C ARG A 197 1.33 35.04 -27.39
N HIS A 198 2.36 34.77 -28.18
CA HIS A 198 3.21 35.73 -28.89
C HIS A 198 2.62 37.14 -29.08
N PRO A 199 3.25 38.20 -28.56
CA PRO A 199 3.51 39.37 -29.37
C PRO A 199 4.74 39.06 -30.22
N HIS A 200 4.59 39.01 -31.53
CA HIS A 200 5.54 39.53 -32.51
C HIS A 200 5.18 38.99 -33.90
N GLN A 201 4.53 39.84 -34.68
CA GLN A 201 5.07 40.26 -35.98
C GLN A 201 4.30 41.50 -36.43
N ALA A 202 4.59 42.64 -35.79
CA ALA A 202 4.58 43.91 -36.51
C ALA A 202 5.98 44.04 -37.09
N ILE A 203 6.08 43.75 -38.37
CA ILE A 203 7.28 43.82 -39.19
C ILE A 203 7.51 45.32 -39.40
N SER A 204 8.42 45.92 -38.64
CA SER A 204 8.99 47.21 -39.02
C SER A 204 10.15 46.92 -39.95
N SER A 205 9.93 47.17 -41.24
CA SER A 205 10.96 47.19 -42.26
C SER A 205 10.78 48.47 -43.05
N ASP A 206 11.08 49.59 -42.39
CA ASP A 206 11.60 50.77 -43.07
C ASP A 206 13.11 50.76 -42.87
N ASP A 207 13.83 50.52 -43.96
CA ASP A 207 14.89 51.40 -44.48
C ASP A 207 15.97 50.60 -45.22
N GLN A 208 15.69 50.32 -46.50
CA GLN A 208 16.73 50.28 -47.53
C GLN A 208 16.27 51.11 -48.72
N VAL A 209 16.83 52.31 -48.78
CA VAL A 209 16.87 53.21 -49.93
C VAL A 209 17.86 52.68 -50.98
N GLN A 210 17.56 52.98 -52.26
CA GLN A 210 18.36 52.83 -53.51
C GLN A 210 18.34 51.42 -54.13
N THR A 211 17.97 51.19 -55.39
CA THR A 211 18.17 51.95 -56.65
C THR A 211 17.23 51.39 -57.75
N GLU A 212 17.09 52.12 -58.86
CA GLU A 212 16.57 51.70 -60.19
C GLU A 212 15.14 52.13 -60.57
N ALA A 213 15.05 53.36 -61.09
CA ALA A 213 14.10 53.72 -62.14
C ALA A 213 14.90 54.02 -63.42
N ASN A 214 14.77 53.12 -64.39
CA ASN A 214 15.25 53.27 -65.76
C ASN A 214 14.09 52.85 -66.68
N TYR A 215 13.22 53.79 -67.01
CA TYR A 215 12.60 54.06 -68.32
C TYR A 215 11.41 55.03 -68.17
#